data_AF-A0A670K8K6-F1
#
_entry.id   AF-A0A670K8K6-F1
#
_cell.length_a   1.000
_cell.length_b   1.000
_cell.length_c   1.000
_cell.angle_alpha   90.00
_cell.angle_beta   90.00
_cell.angle_gamma   90.00
#
_symmetry.space_group_name_H-M   'P 1'
#
loop_
_entity.id
_entity.type
_entity.pdbx_description
1 polymer ?
#
loop_
_entity_poly.entity_id
_entity_poly.type
_entity_poly.pdbx_seq_one_letter_code
_entity_poly.pdbx_strand_id
1 'polypeptide(L)' 'MRDDTVYENEDVKEAIKRLPEDVRNERLFRIKRALDLSMRQQILPKEQWIKYEEGNTTCRKPTLLTFSKNMAWRRR' A
#
# COMPACT_ATOMS: atom_id res chain seq x y z
N MET A 1 -5.29 -0.12 -4.08
CA MET A 1 -4.09 -0.63 -4.79
C MET A 1 -3.63 -1.90 -4.11
N ARG A 2 -2.79 -2.73 -4.74
CA ARG A 2 -2.36 -4.01 -4.15
C ARG A 2 -1.62 -3.84 -2.81
N ASP A 3 -0.87 -2.76 -2.67
CA ASP A 3 -0.05 -2.50 -1.47
C ASP A 3 -0.88 -2.07 -0.24
N ASP A 4 -2.13 -1.67 -0.43
CA ASP A 4 -3.01 -1.26 0.67
C ASP A 4 -3.52 -2.48 1.48
N THR A 5 -3.52 -3.68 0.88
CA THR A 5 -4.03 -4.93 1.48
C THR A 5 -2.93 -5.83 2.07
N VAL A 6 -1.69 -5.34 2.14
CA VAL A 6 -0.56 -6.12 2.69
C VAL A 6 -0.65 -6.15 4.21
N TYR A 7 -0.38 -7.31 4.81
CA TYR A 7 -0.34 -7.46 6.27
C TYR A 7 0.82 -6.66 6.88
N GLU A 8 0.53 -5.89 7.94
CA GLU A 8 1.50 -4.96 8.55
C GLU A 8 2.48 -5.67 9.50
N ASN A 9 3.49 -6.32 8.92
CA ASN A 9 4.68 -6.78 9.64
C ASN A 9 5.57 -5.60 10.09
N GLU A 10 6.50 -5.83 11.02
CA GLU A 10 7.45 -4.81 11.50
C GLU A 10 8.23 -4.16 10.34
N ASP A 11 8.68 -4.97 9.38
CA ASP A 11 9.37 -4.49 8.17
C ASP A 11 8.50 -3.55 7.31
N VAL A 12 7.21 -3.85 7.21
CA VAL A 12 6.25 -3.06 6.44
C VAL A 12 5.97 -1.74 7.15
N LYS A 13 5.88 -1.76 8.49
CA LYS A 13 5.73 -0.53 9.29
C LYS A 13 6.93 0.39 9.14
N GLU A 14 8.15 -0.15 9.14
CA GLU A 14 9.34 0.66 8.88
C GLU A 14 9.39 1.19 7.44
N ALA A 15 8.98 0.39 6.46
CA ALA A 15 8.93 0.84 5.08
C ALA A 15 7.92 1.99 4.88
N ILE A 16 6.75 1.92 5.53
CA ILE A 16 5.74 2.99 5.50
C ILE A 16 6.29 4.28 6.13
N LYS A 17 7.06 4.18 7.21
CA LYS A 17 7.70 5.35 7.85
C LYS A 17 8.73 6.05 6.94
N ARG A 18 9.37 5.32 6.02
CA ARG A 18 10.38 5.88 5.09
C ARG A 18 9.78 6.50 3.83
N LEU A 19 8.49 6.32 3.57
CA LEU A 19 7.83 6.90 2.41
C LEU A 19 7.68 8.43 2.57
N PRO A 20 7.73 9.19 1.45
CA PRO A 20 7.39 10.60 1.47
C PRO A 20 5.94 10.81 1.92
N GLU A 21 5.70 11.94 2.57
CA GLU A 21 4.43 12.23 3.26
C GLU A 21 3.22 12.21 2.32
N ASP A 22 3.35 12.75 1.11
CA ASP A 22 2.26 12.78 0.11
C ASP A 22 1.75 11.38 -0.22
N VAL A 23 2.66 10.45 -0.52
CA VAL A 23 2.33 9.05 -0.86
C VAL A 23 1.72 8.32 0.34
N ARG A 24 2.21 8.61 1.56
CA ARG A 24 1.65 8.05 2.80
C ARG A 24 0.22 8.56 3.02
N ASN A 25 -0.04 9.84 2.80
CA ASN A 25 -1.35 10.46 2.98
C ASN A 25 -2.36 9.95 1.95
N GLU A 26 -1.94 9.75 0.70
CA GLU A 26 -2.78 9.10 -0.32
C GLU A 26 -3.19 7.67 0.07
N ARG A 27 -2.25 6.88 0.64
CA ARG A 27 -2.56 5.55 1.19
C ARG A 27 -3.61 5.64 2.30
N LEU A 28 -3.44 6.57 3.24
CA LEU A 28 -4.39 6.76 4.35
C LEU A 28 -5.79 7.14 3.84
N PHE A 29 -5.87 8.00 2.82
CA PHE A 29 -7.15 8.37 2.21
C PHE A 29 -7.85 7.16 1.57
N ARG A 30 -7.12 6.33 0.83
CA ARG A 30 -7.68 5.11 0.22
C ARG A 30 -8.20 4.12 1.26
N ILE A 31 -7.45 3.91 2.35
CA ILE A 31 -7.83 3.01 3.44
C ILE A 31 -9.07 3.55 4.17
N LYS A 32 -9.07 4.85 4.53
CA LYS A 32 -10.22 5.49 5.19
C LYS A 32 -11.48 5.35 4.35
N ARG A 33 -11.39 5.66 3.06
CA ARG A 33 -12.51 5.51 2.12
C ARG A 33 -13.02 4.07 2.08
N ALA A 34 -12.12 3.09 2.02
CA ALA A 34 -12.50 1.68 2.01
C ALA A 34 -13.19 1.24 3.31
N LEU A 35 -12.72 1.73 4.46
CA LEU A 35 -13.36 1.48 5.76
C LEU A 35 -14.77 2.10 5.82
N ASP A 36 -14.93 3.35 5.38
CA ASP A 36 -16.23 4.03 5.36
C ASP A 36 -17.27 3.26 4.51
N LEU A 37 -16.83 2.70 3.40
CA LEU A 37 -17.66 1.89 2.51
C LEU A 37 -17.95 0.50 3.05
N SER A 38 -16.95 -0.12 3.70
CA SER A 38 -17.11 -1.40 4.39
C SER A 38 -18.13 -1.29 5.52
N MET A 39 -18.12 -0.17 6.26
CA MET A 39 -19.10 0.10 7.30
C MET A 39 -20.52 0.19 6.75
N ARG A 40 -20.69 0.77 5.55
CA ARG A 40 -21.99 0.90 4.87
C ARG A 40 -22.37 -0.34 4.05
N GLN A 41 -21.49 -1.33 3.95
CA GLN A 41 -21.61 -2.48 3.04
C GLN A 41 -21.91 -2.05 1.60
N GLN A 42 -21.33 -0.93 1.15
CA GLN A 42 -21.51 -0.38 -0.18
C GLN A 42 -20.22 -0.54 -1.00
N ILE A 43 -20.38 -0.67 -2.31
CA ILE A 43 -19.29 -0.73 -3.28
C ILE A 43 -19.14 0.60 -4.02
N LEU A 44 -17.94 0.87 -4.55
CA LEU A 44 -17.75 2.04 -5.43
C LEU A 44 -18.57 1.87 -6.73
N PRO A 45 -18.96 2.99 -7.36
CA PRO A 45 -19.37 3.00 -8.76
C PRO A 45 -18.29 2.38 -9.66
N LYS A 46 -18.72 1.69 -10.74
CA LYS A 46 -17.84 0.87 -11.59
C LYS A 46 -16.78 1.69 -12.32
N GLU A 47 -17.05 2.96 -12.58
CA GLU A 47 -16.15 3.91 -13.24
C GLU A 47 -14.94 4.27 -12.37
N GLN A 48 -15.10 4.19 -11.05
CA GLN A 48 -14.06 4.53 -10.07
C GLN A 48 -13.23 3.31 -9.64
N TRP A 49 -13.48 2.14 -10.24
CA TRP A 49 -12.72 0.94 -9.95
C TRP A 49 -11.34 1.05 -10.57
N ILE A 50 -10.34 0.64 -9.80
CA ILE A 50 -8.96 0.58 -10.27
C ILE A 50 -8.89 -0.50 -11.35
N LYS A 51 -8.43 -0.12 -12.55
CA LYS A 51 -8.20 -1.07 -13.64
C LYS A 51 -7.01 -1.96 -13.30
N TYR A 52 -7.05 -3.20 -13.77
CA TYR A 52 -5.99 -4.18 -13.50
C TYR A 52 -4.61 -3.69 -13.96
N GLU A 53 -4.53 -3.07 -15.13
CA GLU A 53 -3.31 -2.53 -15.73
C GLU A 53 -2.64 -1.44 -14.87
N GLU A 54 -3.45 -0.60 -14.22
CA GLU A 54 -2.98 0.51 -13.36
C GLU A 54 -2.55 0.01 -11.97
N GLY A 55 -3.11 -1.11 -11.52
CA GLY A 55 -2.78 -1.72 -10.23
C GLY A 55 -1.38 -2.32 -10.16
N ASN A 56 -0.82 -2.77 -11.29
CA ASN A 56 0.47 -3.47 -11.37
C ASN A 56 1.68 -2.54 -11.58
N THR A 57 1.50 -1.39 -12.23
CA THR A 57 2.62 -0.49 -12.59
C THR A 57 3.19 0.26 -11.39
N THR A 58 2.38 0.50 -10.36
CA THR A 58 2.78 1.33 -9.21
C THR A 58 3.39 0.53 -8.05
N CYS A 59 3.04 -0.76 -7.90
CA CYS A 59 3.44 -1.61 -6.76
C CYS A 59 4.88 -2.17 -6.86
N ARG A 60 5.57 -1.93 -7.99
CA ARG A 60 7.00 -2.24 -8.14
C ARG A 60 7.89 -1.04 -7.77
N LYS A 61 7.54 -0.28 -6.73
CA LYS A 61 8.50 0.67 -6.15
C LYS A 61 9.51 -0.11 -5.31
N PRO A 62 10.82 0.18 -5.44
CA PRO A 62 11.88 -0.67 -4.89
C PRO A 62 11.89 -0.72 -3.36
N THR A 63 11.18 0.15 -2.65
CA THR A 63 11.33 0.38 -1.20
C THR A 63 11.14 -0.86 -0.32
N LEU A 64 10.10 -1.68 -0.56
CA LEU A 64 9.90 -2.93 0.20
C LEU A 64 10.95 -4.00 -0.18
N LEU A 65 11.28 -4.11 -1.46
CA LEU A 65 12.25 -5.08 -1.97
C LEU A 65 13.69 -4.73 -1.57
N THR A 66 14.04 -3.45 -1.53
CA THR A 66 15.35 -2.95 -1.05
C THR A 66 15.47 -3.12 0.45
N PHE A 67 14.37 -2.92 1.20
CA PHE A 67 14.39 -3.09 2.65
C PHE A 67 14.60 -4.55 3.06
N SER A 68 13.84 -5.48 2.48
CA SER A 68 14.04 -6.93 2.71
C SER A 68 15.46 -7.39 2.36
N LYS A 69 16.01 -6.92 1.22
CA LYS A 69 17.39 -7.24 0.79
C LYS A 69 18.45 -6.66 1.75
N ASN A 70 18.28 -5.43 2.25
CA ASN A 70 19.21 -4.80 3.18
C ASN A 70 19.19 -5.45 4.59
N MET A 71 18.02 -5.87 5.08
CA MET A 71 17.90 -6.60 6.35
C MET A 71 18.46 -8.02 6.25
N ALA A 72 18.23 -8.72 5.13
CA ALA A 72 18.82 -10.03 4.87
C ALA A 72 20.36 -9.98 4.77
N TRP A 73 20.92 -8.85 4.32
CA TRP A 73 22.36 -8.57 4.35
C TRP A 73 22.89 -8.31 5.77
N ARG A 74 22.14 -7.62 6.65
CA ARG A 74 22.55 -7.36 8.04
C ARG A 74 22.50 -8.59 8.95
N ARG A 75 21.75 -9.62 8.59
CA ARG A 75 21.60 -10.87 9.35
C ARG A 75 22.60 -11.97 8.93
N ARG A 76 23.59 -11.65 8.10
CA ARG A 76 24.60 -12.59 7.58
C ARG A 76 25.99 -12.26 8.09
#